data_AF-A0A4Y2KBD7-F1
#
_entry.id   AF-A0A4Y2KBD7-F1
#
_cell.length_a   1.000
_cell.length_b   1.000
_cell.length_c   1.000
_cell.angle_alpha   90.00
_cell.angle_beta   90.00
_cell.angle_gamma   90.00
#
_symmetry.space_group_name_H-M   'P 1'
#
loop_
_entity.id
_entity.type
_entity.pdbx_description
1 polymer ?
#
loop_
_entity_poly.entity_id
_entity_poly.type
_entity_poly.pdbx_seq_one_letter_code
_entity_poly.pdbx_strand_id
1 'polypeptide(L)'
;MVPTCGVPYLERPGRRRGERIVRQALVDPTVTRSSILSDVGVPVVPQTISKRLAEANLQSKCPVRILPLTPKHRRLRLQWCHARATWNATDWQNVVFSDESRFVWGIDDNHVRVWRRPGERYNSTHVVARHTARTADRYVDNILRSHVGSFLNGHPGEIFQQDNARPHTAPVAQDFLSHVQTLPWPARYPDLSPIEHVWDHLKRQMPLCHSVHDFEMAVQCGSICLRTTSDV
;
A
#
# COMPACT_ATOMS: atom_id res chain seq x y z
N MET A 1 -60.01 22.65 11.55
CA MET A 1 -59.12 22.91 10.40
C MET A 1 -57.69 22.88 10.92
N VAL A 2 -56.92 21.87 10.54
CA VAL A 2 -55.48 21.79 10.84
C VAL A 2 -54.76 22.28 9.59
N PRO A 3 -53.84 23.26 9.65
CA PRO A 3 -53.11 23.69 8.47
C PRO A 3 -52.09 22.60 8.10
N THR A 4 -52.21 22.06 6.90
CA THR A 4 -51.20 21.17 6.32
C THR A 4 -49.94 22.00 6.02
N CYS A 5 -48.86 21.74 6.76
CA CYS A 5 -47.53 22.21 6.40
C CYS A 5 -47.17 21.68 5.00
N GLY A 6 -47.13 22.56 4.01
CA GLY A 6 -46.71 22.23 2.65
C GLY A 6 -45.25 21.79 2.63
N VAL A 7 -45.01 20.53 2.29
CA VAL A 7 -43.66 20.03 2.00
C VAL A 7 -43.23 20.66 0.67
N PRO A 8 -42.07 21.35 0.58
CA PRO A 8 -41.67 22.01 -0.66
C PRO A 8 -41.47 20.98 -1.77
N TYR A 9 -42.03 21.25 -2.96
CA TYR A 9 -41.87 20.41 -4.14
C TYR A 9 -40.40 20.40 -4.57
N LEU A 10 -39.74 19.23 -4.51
CA LEU A 10 -38.32 19.07 -4.85
C LEU A 10 -38.17 18.95 -6.38
N GLU A 11 -37.66 19.98 -7.04
CA GLU A 11 -37.54 20.03 -8.50
C GLU A 11 -36.45 19.10 -9.05
N ARG A 12 -36.73 18.47 -10.21
CA ARG A 12 -35.67 17.86 -11.01
C ARG A 12 -34.85 18.98 -11.69
N PRO A 13 -33.52 19.02 -11.53
CA PRO A 13 -32.69 20.03 -12.14
C PRO A 13 -32.74 19.88 -13.66
N GLY A 14 -33.08 20.98 -14.34
CA GLY A 14 -33.05 21.09 -15.79
C GLY A 14 -31.65 20.79 -16.36
N ARG A 15 -31.57 20.51 -17.66
CA ARG A 15 -30.37 20.01 -18.34
C ARG A 15 -29.08 20.77 -17.99
N ARG A 16 -29.10 22.10 -18.03
CA ARG A 16 -27.95 22.96 -17.66
C ARG A 16 -27.47 22.78 -16.22
N ARG A 17 -28.41 22.60 -15.28
CA ARG A 17 -28.09 22.37 -13.85
C ARG A 17 -27.55 20.94 -13.63
N GLY A 18 -28.05 19.96 -14.38
CA GLY A 18 -27.51 18.60 -14.41
C GLY A 18 -26.06 18.53 -14.94
N GLU A 19 -25.76 19.26 -16.00
CA GLU A 19 -24.41 19.37 -16.56
C GLU A 19 -23.43 20.05 -15.57
N ARG A 20 -23.91 21.02 -14.79
CA ARG A 20 -23.11 21.67 -13.73
C ARG A 20 -22.69 20.69 -12.62
N ILE A 21 -23.59 19.78 -12.21
CA ILE A 21 -23.30 18.72 -11.23
C ILE A 21 -22.14 17.84 -11.71
N VAL A 22 -22.19 17.40 -12.97
CA VAL A 22 -21.16 16.53 -13.56
C VAL A 22 -19.83 17.29 -13.72
N ARG A 23 -19.88 18.54 -14.19
CA ARG A 23 -18.68 19.38 -14.34
C ARG A 23 -17.95 19.58 -13.01
N GLN A 24 -18.68 19.80 -11.93
CA GLN A 24 -18.08 20.02 -10.61
C GLN A 24 -17.32 18.79 -10.12
N ALA A 25 -17.89 17.59 -10.29
CA ALA A 25 -17.22 16.33 -9.96
C ALA A 25 -16.00 16.01 -10.85
N LEU A 26 -15.96 16.52 -12.09
CA LEU A 26 -14.80 16.37 -12.98
C LEU A 26 -13.67 17.35 -12.64
N VAL A 27 -14.00 18.57 -12.19
CA VAL A 27 -13.02 19.59 -11.79
C VAL A 27 -12.42 19.27 -10.42
N ASP A 28 -13.26 18.85 -9.48
CA ASP A 28 -12.85 18.40 -8.15
C ASP A 28 -13.46 17.02 -7.84
N PRO A 29 -12.71 15.92 -8.06
CA PRO A 29 -13.16 14.57 -7.76
C PRO A 29 -13.43 14.29 -6.27
N THR A 30 -13.04 15.20 -5.37
CA THR A 30 -13.26 15.08 -3.92
C THR A 30 -14.48 15.86 -3.42
N VAL A 31 -15.18 16.55 -4.32
CA VAL A 31 -16.33 17.38 -3.97
C VAL A 31 -17.43 16.56 -3.29
N THR A 32 -17.93 17.06 -2.17
CA THR A 32 -18.99 16.39 -1.41
C THR A 32 -20.37 16.70 -1.99
N ARG A 33 -21.34 15.80 -1.76
CA ARG A 33 -22.74 16.01 -2.18
C ARG A 33 -23.31 17.33 -1.65
N SER A 34 -22.95 17.73 -0.43
CA SER A 34 -23.39 18.99 0.19
C SER A 34 -22.80 20.21 -0.52
N SER A 35 -21.53 20.14 -0.95
CA SER A 35 -20.88 21.22 -1.71
C SER A 35 -21.43 21.35 -3.13
N ILE A 36 -21.83 20.24 -3.76
CA ILE A 36 -22.55 20.27 -5.04
C ILE A 36 -23.93 20.92 -4.84
N LEU A 37 -24.63 20.57 -3.75
CA LEU A 37 -25.97 21.09 -3.47
C LEU A 37 -25.98 22.62 -3.27
N SER A 38 -25.01 23.14 -2.53
CA SER A 38 -24.87 24.59 -2.31
C SER A 38 -24.58 25.36 -3.61
N ASP A 39 -23.84 24.76 -4.55
CA ASP A 39 -23.45 25.42 -5.81
C ASP A 39 -24.56 25.40 -6.88
N VAL A 40 -25.38 24.34 -6.90
CA VAL A 40 -26.52 24.22 -7.83
C VAL A 40 -27.61 25.26 -7.55
N GLY A 41 -27.69 25.76 -6.31
CA GLY A 41 -28.57 26.89 -5.92
C GLY A 41 -30.06 26.56 -5.93
N VAL A 42 -30.42 25.27 -5.87
CA VAL A 42 -31.80 24.78 -5.87
C VAL A 42 -31.90 23.65 -4.84
N PRO A 43 -33.00 23.54 -4.07
CA PRO A 43 -33.23 22.38 -3.22
C PRO A 43 -33.42 21.12 -4.09
N VAL A 44 -32.36 20.33 -4.23
CA VAL A 44 -32.38 19.05 -4.94
C VAL A 44 -32.23 17.89 -3.96
N VAL A 45 -32.95 16.80 -4.18
CA VAL A 45 -32.72 15.58 -3.37
C VAL A 45 -31.34 14.98 -3.67
N PRO A 46 -30.59 14.49 -2.66
CA PRO A 46 -29.27 13.87 -2.87
C PRO A 46 -29.27 12.69 -3.87
N GLN A 47 -30.42 12.01 -4.00
CA GLN A 47 -30.63 10.94 -4.98
C GLN A 47 -30.49 11.45 -6.43
N THR A 48 -30.90 12.69 -6.70
CA THR A 48 -30.79 13.27 -8.04
C THR A 48 -29.34 13.53 -8.42
N ILE A 49 -28.51 14.00 -7.48
CA ILE A 49 -27.06 14.18 -7.70
C ILE A 49 -26.43 12.82 -8.02
N SER A 50 -26.74 11.80 -7.21
CA SER A 50 -26.22 10.44 -7.41
C SER A 50 -26.64 9.86 -8.76
N LYS A 51 -27.90 10.05 -9.17
CA LYS A 51 -28.41 9.60 -10.46
C LYS A 51 -27.71 10.31 -11.63
N ARG A 52 -27.51 11.63 -11.55
CA ARG A 52 -26.81 12.40 -12.60
C ARG A 52 -25.35 11.99 -12.74
N LEU A 53 -24.66 11.77 -11.63
CA LEU A 53 -23.28 11.27 -11.65
C LEU A 53 -23.21 9.86 -12.25
N ALA A 54 -24.16 8.98 -11.90
CA ALA A 54 -24.25 7.64 -12.49
C ALA A 54 -24.61 7.65 -13.99
N GLU A 55 -25.53 8.53 -14.43
CA GLU A 55 -25.85 8.77 -15.85
C GLU A 55 -24.61 9.23 -16.65
N ALA A 56 -23.67 9.93 -15.99
CA ALA A 56 -22.38 10.34 -16.55
C ALA A 56 -21.26 9.30 -16.35
N ASN A 57 -21.60 8.08 -15.92
CA ASN A 57 -20.67 6.99 -15.65
C ASN A 57 -19.61 7.30 -14.57
N LEU A 58 -19.94 8.19 -13.63
CA LEU A 58 -19.08 8.52 -12.48
C LEU A 58 -19.50 7.69 -11.26
N GLN A 59 -18.53 7.01 -10.65
CA GLN A 59 -18.72 6.19 -9.46
C GLN A 59 -17.89 6.71 -8.29
N SER A 60 -18.48 6.65 -7.09
CA SER A 60 -17.75 6.93 -5.85
C SER A 60 -16.88 5.73 -5.48
N LYS A 61 -15.56 5.90 -5.47
CA LYS A 61 -14.58 4.89 -5.04
C LYS A 61 -13.58 5.52 -4.07
N CYS A 62 -12.99 4.71 -3.20
CA CYS A 62 -11.91 5.18 -2.33
C CYS A 62 -10.69 5.56 -3.19
N PRO A 63 -10.07 6.72 -2.96
CA PRO A 63 -8.85 7.09 -3.68
C PRO A 63 -7.69 6.16 -3.27
N VAL A 64 -6.87 5.78 -4.25
CA VAL A 64 -5.64 5.03 -3.98
C VAL A 64 -4.63 5.97 -3.30
N ARG A 65 -4.08 5.54 -2.16
CA ARG A 65 -3.03 6.29 -1.46
C ARG A 65 -1.68 5.93 -2.05
N ILE A 66 -1.09 6.85 -2.81
CA ILE A 66 0.25 6.69 -3.40
C ILE A 66 1.18 7.80 -2.92
N LEU A 67 2.47 7.48 -2.78
CA LEU A 67 3.49 8.51 -2.58
C LEU A 67 3.65 9.33 -3.87
N PRO A 68 3.49 10.66 -3.83
CA PRO A 68 3.64 11.46 -5.04
C PRO A 68 5.03 11.30 -5.67
N LEU A 69 5.05 11.02 -6.98
CA LEU A 69 6.27 10.93 -7.76
C LEU A 69 6.69 12.32 -8.25
N THR A 70 7.89 12.76 -7.84
CA THR A 70 8.52 13.97 -8.37
C THR A 70 8.93 13.75 -9.84
N PRO A 71 9.11 14.82 -10.64
CA PRO A 71 9.62 14.69 -12.01
C PRO A 71 10.97 13.98 -12.08
N LYS A 72 11.84 14.19 -11.09
CA LYS A 72 13.13 13.47 -10.97
C LYS A 72 12.91 11.97 -10.81
N HIS A 73 11.97 11.55 -9.95
CA HIS A 73 11.63 10.14 -9.83
C HIS A 73 11.19 9.62 -11.20
N ARG A 74 10.18 10.23 -11.84
CA ARG A 74 9.63 9.79 -13.14
C ARG A 74 10.67 9.60 -14.25
N ARG A 75 11.71 10.44 -14.28
CA ARG A 75 12.81 10.29 -15.24
C ARG A 75 13.69 9.09 -14.92
N LEU A 76 14.15 8.96 -13.67
CA LEU A 76 14.96 7.81 -13.22
C LEU A 76 14.18 6.50 -13.39
N ARG A 77 12.87 6.57 -13.12
CA ARG A 77 11.88 5.52 -13.33
C ARG A 77 11.94 4.97 -14.76
N LEU A 78 11.73 5.87 -15.72
CA LEU A 78 11.70 5.53 -17.14
C LEU A 78 13.06 5.05 -17.66
N GLN A 79 14.16 5.70 -17.24
CA GLN A 79 15.52 5.31 -17.61
C GLN A 79 15.84 3.88 -17.15
N TRP A 80 15.44 3.52 -15.93
CA TRP A 80 15.64 2.18 -15.39
C TRP A 80 14.92 1.12 -16.22
N CYS A 81 13.67 1.39 -16.61
CA CYS A 81 12.89 0.49 -17.45
C CYS A 81 13.51 0.35 -18.85
N HIS A 82 13.93 1.45 -19.48
CA HIS A 82 14.59 1.40 -20.79
C HIS A 82 15.90 0.62 -20.76
N ALA A 83 16.71 0.79 -19.72
CA ALA A 83 17.98 0.06 -19.57
C ALA A 83 17.80 -1.47 -19.45
N ARG A 84 16.59 -1.93 -19.08
CA ARG A 84 16.26 -3.35 -18.90
C ARG A 84 15.17 -3.82 -19.86
N ALA A 85 14.83 -3.01 -20.86
CA ALA A 85 13.83 -3.38 -21.85
C ALA A 85 14.31 -4.54 -22.75
N THR A 86 15.63 -4.76 -22.82
CA THR A 86 16.25 -5.86 -23.59
C THR A 86 16.46 -7.13 -22.76
N TRP A 87 16.16 -7.10 -21.45
CA TRP A 87 16.35 -8.27 -20.58
C TRP A 87 15.31 -9.34 -20.90
N ASN A 88 15.79 -10.58 -21.02
CA ASN A 88 14.96 -11.75 -21.28
C ASN A 88 14.55 -12.44 -19.97
N ALA A 89 13.73 -13.49 -20.06
CA ALA A 89 13.25 -14.22 -18.88
C ALA A 89 14.40 -14.82 -18.05
N THR A 90 15.47 -15.31 -18.68
CA THR A 90 16.64 -15.86 -17.99
C THR A 90 17.38 -14.78 -17.20
N ASP A 91 17.53 -13.58 -17.76
CA ASP A 91 18.13 -12.44 -17.04
C ASP A 91 17.33 -12.11 -15.78
N TRP A 92 16.00 -12.15 -15.86
CA TRP A 92 15.12 -11.93 -14.70
C TRP A 92 15.11 -13.09 -13.71
N GLN A 93 15.30 -14.33 -14.17
CA GLN A 93 15.42 -15.51 -13.29
C GLN A 93 16.69 -15.44 -12.42
N ASN A 94 17.74 -14.78 -12.90
CA ASN A 94 18.96 -14.56 -12.13
C ASN A 94 18.83 -13.44 -11.08
N VAL A 95 17.67 -12.78 -10.95
CA VAL A 95 17.44 -11.72 -9.97
C VAL A 95 16.72 -12.27 -8.75
N VAL A 96 17.35 -12.10 -7.58
CA VAL A 96 16.76 -12.46 -6.29
C VAL A 96 16.06 -11.23 -5.72
N PHE A 97 14.73 -11.18 -5.84
CA PHE A 97 13.92 -10.11 -5.27
C PHE A 97 13.75 -10.28 -3.76
N SER A 98 13.92 -9.20 -3.01
CA SER A 98 13.70 -9.16 -1.57
C SER A 98 12.97 -7.88 -1.14
N ASP A 99 12.11 -8.00 -0.15
CA ASP A 99 11.38 -6.89 0.45
C ASP A 99 10.78 -7.28 1.81
N GLU A 100 10.41 -6.30 2.62
CA GLU A 100 9.70 -6.49 3.87
C GLU A 100 8.20 -6.17 3.77
N SER A 101 7.36 -7.15 4.13
CA SER A 101 5.93 -6.91 4.30
C SER A 101 5.49 -6.88 5.75
N ARG A 102 4.48 -6.05 6.03
CA ARG A 102 3.72 -6.07 7.28
C ARG A 102 2.46 -6.91 7.10
N PHE A 103 2.26 -7.87 7.98
CA PHE A 103 0.99 -8.57 8.18
C PHE A 103 0.32 -8.00 9.44
N VAL A 104 -1.01 -7.85 9.39
CA VAL A 104 -1.79 -7.31 10.50
C VAL A 104 -2.78 -8.38 10.95
N TRP A 105 -2.75 -8.73 12.24
CA TRP A 105 -3.59 -9.76 12.84
C TRP A 105 -4.73 -9.10 13.64
N GLY A 106 -5.73 -8.57 12.93
CA GLY A 106 -6.89 -7.91 13.55
C GLY A 106 -7.03 -6.42 13.24
N ILE A 107 -7.98 -5.76 13.92
CA ILE A 107 -8.36 -4.36 13.71
C ILE A 107 -7.22 -3.45 14.22
N ASP A 108 -6.56 -2.73 13.31
CA ASP A 108 -5.59 -1.64 13.53
C ASP A 108 -5.07 -1.43 14.98
N ASP A 109 -3.88 -1.98 15.28
CA ASP A 109 -3.19 -1.85 16.58
C ASP A 109 -2.77 -0.41 16.98
N ASN A 110 -3.06 0.61 16.17
CA ASN A 110 -2.71 1.99 16.54
C ASN A 110 -3.68 2.65 17.53
N HIS A 111 -4.74 1.94 17.96
CA HIS A 111 -5.70 2.43 18.94
C HIS A 111 -5.90 1.48 20.14
N VAL A 112 -4.85 0.80 20.60
CA VAL A 112 -4.89 0.11 21.89
C VAL A 112 -5.18 1.13 23.00
N ARG A 113 -6.36 1.05 23.62
CA ARG A 113 -6.76 1.91 24.73
C ARG A 113 -6.32 1.27 26.03
N VAL A 114 -5.52 2.00 26.81
CA VAL A 114 -5.08 1.58 28.15
C VAL A 114 -5.89 2.35 29.20
N TRP A 115 -6.51 1.63 30.13
CA TRP A 115 -7.14 2.22 31.31
C TRP A 115 -6.06 2.53 32.36
N ARG A 116 -5.95 3.80 32.80
CA ARG A 116 -4.97 4.23 33.81
C ARG A 116 -5.44 5.47 34.57
N ARG A 117 -4.90 5.73 35.77
CA ARG A 117 -5.19 6.94 36.54
C ARG A 117 -4.43 8.17 35.99
N PRO A 118 -4.88 9.41 36.30
CA PRO A 118 -4.11 10.62 36.01
C PRO A 118 -2.71 10.56 36.64
N GLY A 119 -1.66 10.84 35.87
CA GLY A 119 -0.25 10.77 36.31
C GLY A 119 0.48 9.47 35.95
N GLU A 120 -0.22 8.37 35.67
CA GLU A 120 0.40 7.05 35.40
C GLU A 120 0.86 6.86 33.93
N ARG A 121 1.11 7.95 33.20
CA ARG A 121 1.35 7.92 31.75
C ARG A 121 2.60 7.15 31.33
N TYR A 122 3.67 7.27 32.12
CA TYR A 122 4.98 6.69 31.83
C TYR A 122 5.28 5.43 32.65
N ASN A 123 4.29 4.90 33.37
CA ASN A 123 4.45 3.63 34.06
C ASN A 123 4.71 2.53 33.01
N SER A 124 5.73 1.69 33.24
CA SER A 124 6.15 0.61 32.34
C SER A 124 5.01 -0.35 31.98
N THR A 125 4.01 -0.49 32.86
CA THR A 125 2.81 -1.30 32.62
C THR A 125 1.82 -0.71 31.61
N HIS A 126 1.89 0.60 31.35
CA HIS A 126 0.96 1.35 30.50
C HIS A 126 1.61 1.91 29.23
N VAL A 127 2.87 1.57 28.99
CA VAL A 127 3.62 1.97 27.79
C VAL A 127 3.92 0.72 26.96
N VAL A 128 3.50 0.76 25.70
CA VAL A 128 3.90 -0.26 24.72
C VAL A 128 5.13 0.27 24.01
N ALA A 129 6.20 -0.53 23.99
CA ALA A 129 7.40 -0.19 23.25
C ALA A 129 7.03 0.01 21.77
N ARG A 130 7.29 1.20 21.24
CA ARG A 130 7.17 1.42 19.80
C ARG A 130 8.25 0.57 19.13
N HIS A 131 7.86 -0.36 18.28
CA HIS A 131 8.79 -0.95 17.32
C HIS A 131 9.32 0.18 16.43
N THR A 132 10.53 0.64 16.71
CA THR A 132 11.23 1.59 15.83
C THR A 132 11.56 0.89 14.53
N ALA A 133 11.65 1.65 13.43
CA ALA A 133 12.15 1.14 12.16
C ALA A 133 13.41 0.28 12.39
N ARG A 134 13.57 -0.80 11.61
CA ARG A 134 14.76 -1.65 11.68
C ARG A 134 16.00 -0.76 11.67
N THR A 135 16.86 -0.87 12.67
CA THR A 135 18.18 -0.25 12.59
C THR A 135 19.00 -1.01 11.54
N ALA A 136 19.99 -0.35 10.96
CA ALA A 136 20.85 -0.98 9.97
C ALA A 136 21.51 -2.26 10.54
N ASP A 137 21.95 -2.24 11.79
CA ASP A 137 22.53 -3.41 12.46
C ASP A 137 21.55 -4.58 12.57
N ARG A 138 20.29 -4.30 12.93
CA ARG A 138 19.26 -5.36 13.01
C ARG A 138 18.90 -5.93 11.64
N TYR A 139 19.00 -5.13 10.58
CA TYR A 139 18.84 -5.62 9.22
C TYR A 139 20.00 -6.54 8.84
N VAL A 140 21.24 -6.13 9.10
CA VAL A 140 22.43 -6.95 8.82
C VAL A 140 22.39 -8.25 9.62
N ASP A 141 22.15 -8.20 10.92
CA ASP A 141 22.25 -9.38 11.77
C ASP A 141 21.10 -10.36 11.55
N ASN A 142 19.85 -9.87 11.56
CA ASN A 142 18.68 -10.76 11.55
C ASN A 142 18.20 -11.13 10.14
N ILE A 143 18.64 -10.41 9.11
CA ILE A 143 18.16 -10.61 7.73
C ILE A 143 19.31 -11.00 6.83
N LEU A 144 20.28 -10.09 6.67
CA LEU A 144 21.35 -10.35 5.74
C LEU A 144 22.20 -11.55 6.18
N ARG A 145 22.71 -11.56 7.41
CA ARG A 145 23.56 -12.65 7.90
C ARG A 145 22.77 -13.94 8.12
N SER A 146 21.57 -13.86 8.70
CA SER A 146 20.77 -15.05 9.02
C SER A 146 20.15 -15.74 7.82
N HIS A 147 19.70 -14.99 6.82
CA HIS A 147 18.87 -15.55 5.74
C HIS A 147 19.47 -15.34 4.35
N VAL A 148 20.01 -14.16 4.06
CA VAL A 148 20.48 -13.82 2.71
C VAL A 148 21.89 -14.33 2.43
N GLY A 149 22.81 -14.24 3.41
CA GLY A 149 24.23 -14.55 3.23
C GLY A 149 24.46 -16.00 2.84
N SER A 150 23.86 -16.95 3.58
CA SER A 150 23.93 -18.37 3.24
C SER A 150 23.28 -18.71 1.91
N PHE A 151 22.18 -18.02 1.57
CA PHE A 151 21.48 -18.21 0.30
C PHE A 151 22.36 -17.75 -0.87
N LEU A 152 22.88 -16.52 -0.85
CA LEU A 152 23.69 -15.98 -1.92
C LEU A 152 25.01 -16.72 -2.12
N ASN A 153 25.60 -17.27 -1.06
CA ASN A 153 26.80 -18.13 -1.17
C ASN A 153 26.54 -19.40 -1.98
N GLY A 154 25.31 -19.94 -1.96
CA GLY A 154 24.91 -21.08 -2.77
C GLY A 154 24.55 -20.73 -4.22
N HIS A 155 24.44 -19.44 -4.53
CA HIS A 155 23.94 -18.90 -5.79
C HIS A 155 24.91 -17.85 -6.40
N PRO A 156 26.14 -18.26 -6.76
CA PRO A 156 27.15 -17.34 -7.26
C PRO A 156 26.74 -16.76 -8.63
N GLY A 157 26.77 -15.43 -8.73
CA GLY A 157 26.42 -14.71 -9.97
C GLY A 157 24.96 -14.26 -10.07
N GLU A 158 24.11 -14.63 -9.10
CA GLU A 158 22.77 -14.03 -9.00
C GLU A 158 22.83 -12.57 -8.53
N ILE A 159 21.87 -11.79 -9.02
CA ILE A 159 21.77 -10.37 -8.75
C ILE A 159 20.78 -10.16 -7.61
N PHE A 160 21.26 -9.71 -6.46
CA PHE A 160 20.41 -9.42 -5.31
C PHE A 160 19.69 -8.08 -5.48
N GLN A 161 18.37 -8.09 -5.38
CA GLN A 161 17.55 -6.88 -5.39
C GLN A 161 17.06 -6.57 -3.97
N GLN A 162 17.31 -5.33 -3.55
CA GLN A 162 16.73 -4.70 -2.36
C GLN A 162 16.29 -3.27 -2.71
N ASP A 163 15.38 -2.70 -1.91
CA ASP A 163 14.99 -1.30 -2.09
C ASP A 163 16.02 -0.33 -1.46
N ASN A 164 15.77 0.98 -1.60
CA ASN A 164 16.63 2.02 -1.01
C ASN A 164 16.14 2.52 0.35
N ALA A 165 15.53 1.66 1.17
CA ALA A 165 15.17 2.04 2.53
C ALA A 165 16.43 2.44 3.33
N ARG A 166 16.21 3.26 4.37
CA ARG A 166 17.32 3.78 5.20
C ARG A 166 18.24 2.69 5.77
N PRO A 167 17.74 1.53 6.24
CA PRO A 167 18.61 0.48 6.75
C PRO A 167 19.46 -0.17 5.65
N HIS A 168 18.93 -0.25 4.42
CA HIS A 168 19.58 -0.89 3.28
C HIS A 168 20.71 -0.03 2.70
N THR A 169 20.54 1.29 2.76
CA THR A 169 21.53 2.28 2.28
C THR A 169 22.57 2.66 3.34
N ALA A 170 22.47 2.11 4.55
CA ALA A 170 23.44 2.37 5.62
C ALA A 170 24.79 1.70 5.33
N PRO A 171 25.92 2.30 5.77
CA PRO A 171 27.26 1.77 5.50
C PRO A 171 27.41 0.29 5.89
N VAL A 172 26.97 -0.09 7.09
CA VAL A 172 27.08 -1.48 7.57
C VAL A 172 26.34 -2.50 6.68
N ALA A 173 25.24 -2.10 6.04
CA ALA A 173 24.51 -2.96 5.12
C ALA A 173 25.17 -3.03 3.74
N GLN A 174 25.68 -1.89 3.25
CA GLN A 174 26.41 -1.81 1.98
C GLN A 174 27.75 -2.56 2.06
N ASP A 175 28.46 -2.46 3.18
CA ASP A 175 29.71 -3.18 3.44
C ASP A 175 29.49 -4.69 3.41
N PHE A 176 28.40 -5.19 4.02
CA PHE A 176 28.03 -6.60 3.97
C PHE A 176 27.77 -7.07 2.53
N LEU A 177 27.09 -6.25 1.73
CA LEU A 177 26.73 -6.56 0.35
C LEU A 177 27.82 -6.22 -0.68
N SER A 178 28.99 -5.74 -0.25
CA SER A 178 30.08 -5.33 -1.15
C SER A 178 30.57 -6.45 -2.09
N HIS A 179 30.42 -7.71 -1.66
CA HIS A 179 30.78 -8.90 -2.43
C HIS A 179 29.61 -9.50 -3.21
N VAL A 180 28.44 -8.87 -3.14
CA VAL A 180 27.20 -9.32 -3.79
C VAL A 180 26.89 -8.38 -4.95
N GLN A 181 26.53 -8.94 -6.10
CA GLN A 181 26.04 -8.12 -7.20
C GLN A 181 24.63 -7.62 -6.86
N THR A 182 24.48 -6.32 -6.59
CA THR A 182 23.16 -5.74 -6.30
C THR A 182 22.52 -5.13 -7.54
N LEU A 183 21.20 -5.31 -7.72
CA LEU A 183 20.45 -4.64 -8.77
C LEU A 183 20.27 -3.16 -8.40
N PRO A 184 20.75 -2.19 -9.21
CA PRO A 184 20.47 -0.78 -8.95
C PRO A 184 18.96 -0.56 -8.94
N TRP A 185 18.39 -0.05 -7.85
CA TRP A 185 16.94 0.16 -7.72
C TRP A 185 16.61 1.65 -7.70
N PRO A 186 15.57 2.12 -8.40
CA PRO A 186 15.14 3.50 -8.34
C PRO A 186 14.32 3.78 -7.06
N ALA A 187 14.33 5.03 -6.56
CA ALA A 187 13.62 5.37 -5.32
C ALA A 187 12.09 5.38 -5.48
N ARG A 188 11.37 4.95 -4.42
CA ARG A 188 9.89 4.93 -4.31
C ARG A 188 9.22 4.12 -5.40
N TYR A 189 9.43 2.81 -5.34
CA TYR A 189 9.19 1.91 -6.48
C TYR A 189 8.66 0.52 -6.12
N PRO A 190 7.59 0.42 -5.31
CA PRO A 190 7.03 -0.89 -4.97
C PRO A 190 6.48 -1.61 -6.20
N ASP A 191 5.89 -0.89 -7.15
CA ASP A 191 5.16 -1.44 -8.29
C ASP A 191 6.00 -2.16 -9.36
N LEU A 192 7.34 -2.09 -9.28
CA LEU A 192 8.22 -2.87 -10.17
C LEU A 192 8.76 -4.15 -9.54
N SER A 193 8.56 -4.36 -8.24
CA SER A 193 9.05 -5.57 -7.60
C SER A 193 7.98 -6.65 -7.70
N PRO A 194 8.24 -7.78 -8.37
CA PRO A 194 7.30 -8.89 -8.45
C PRO A 194 6.90 -9.45 -7.08
N ILE A 195 7.75 -9.24 -6.05
CA ILE A 195 7.49 -9.71 -4.68
C ILE A 195 6.24 -9.07 -4.08
N GLU A 196 5.82 -7.89 -4.54
CA GLU A 196 4.57 -7.26 -4.07
C GLU A 196 3.34 -8.09 -4.48
N HIS A 197 3.39 -8.73 -5.66
CA HIS A 197 2.34 -9.67 -6.06
C HIS A 197 2.36 -10.94 -5.23
N VAL A 198 3.56 -11.42 -4.85
CA VAL A 198 3.70 -12.56 -3.92
C VAL A 198 3.12 -12.21 -2.55
N TRP A 199 3.43 -11.02 -2.02
CA TRP A 199 2.86 -10.55 -0.76
C TRP A 199 1.35 -10.41 -0.80
N ASP A 200 0.82 -9.83 -1.86
CA ASP A 200 -0.61 -9.71 -2.05
C ASP A 200 -1.30 -11.08 -2.12
N HIS A 201 -0.74 -12.04 -2.86
CA HIS A 201 -1.25 -13.41 -2.89
C HIS A 201 -1.23 -14.06 -1.50
N LEU A 202 -0.09 -14.01 -0.80
CA LEU A 202 0.06 -14.58 0.54
C LEU A 202 -0.92 -13.95 1.54
N LYS A 203 -1.08 -12.63 1.52
CA LYS A 203 -2.02 -11.91 2.40
C LYS A 203 -3.47 -12.29 2.15
N ARG A 204 -3.86 -12.53 0.90
CA ARG A 204 -5.23 -12.98 0.57
C ARG A 204 -5.51 -14.40 1.03
N GLN A 205 -4.51 -15.27 1.04
CA GLN A 205 -4.63 -16.67 1.49
C GLN A 205 -4.48 -16.83 3.00
N MET A 206 -3.98 -15.80 3.69
CA MET A 206 -3.67 -15.89 5.10
C MET A 206 -4.95 -15.97 5.95
N PRO A 207 -5.11 -17.01 6.79
CA PRO A 207 -6.20 -17.07 7.74
C PRO A 207 -6.01 -16.02 8.84
N LEU A 208 -7.10 -15.72 9.56
CA LEU A 208 -6.99 -14.92 10.78
C LEU A 208 -6.09 -15.65 11.78
N CYS A 209 -4.95 -15.04 12.08
CA CYS A 209 -3.99 -15.56 13.05
C CYS A 209 -4.25 -14.86 14.39
N HIS A 210 -4.19 -15.63 15.49
CA HIS A 210 -4.36 -15.10 16.85
C HIS A 210 -3.07 -15.19 17.67
N SER A 211 -2.02 -15.79 17.12
CA SER A 211 -0.69 -15.88 17.71
C SER A 211 0.40 -15.87 16.65
N VAL A 212 1.64 -15.64 17.09
CA VAL A 212 2.84 -15.69 16.22
C VAL A 212 3.05 -17.10 15.67
N HIS A 213 2.79 -18.12 16.48
CA HIS A 213 2.95 -19.50 16.08
C HIS A 213 1.98 -19.89 14.96
N ASP A 214 0.71 -19.49 15.07
CA ASP A 214 -0.30 -19.74 14.03
C ASP A 214 0.09 -19.08 12.70
N PHE A 215 0.65 -17.89 12.78
CA PHE A 215 1.15 -17.17 11.62
C PHE A 215 2.36 -17.85 10.98
N GLU A 216 3.35 -18.27 11.76
CA GLU A 216 4.51 -19.00 11.26
C GLU A 216 4.07 -20.27 10.52
N MET A 217 3.11 -21.01 11.08
CA MET A 217 2.51 -22.18 10.44
C MET A 217 1.78 -21.83 9.15
N ALA A 218 0.97 -20.77 9.15
CA ALA A 218 0.24 -20.32 7.97
C ALA A 218 1.17 -19.88 6.82
N VAL A 219 2.25 -19.15 7.13
CA VAL A 219 3.24 -18.72 6.13
C VAL A 219 3.98 -19.91 5.54
N GLN A 220 4.38 -20.88 6.37
CA GLN A 220 5.04 -22.10 5.89
C GLN A 220 4.13 -22.92 4.98
N CYS A 221 2.87 -23.13 5.37
CA CYS A 221 1.87 -23.80 4.54
C CYS A 221 1.61 -23.08 3.21
N GLY A 222 1.42 -21.75 3.24
CA GLY A 222 1.21 -20.96 2.03
C GLY A 222 2.42 -20.97 1.07
N SER A 223 3.64 -20.98 1.62
CA SER A 223 4.88 -21.09 0.83
C SER A 223 5.03 -22.45 0.16
N ILE A 224 4.57 -23.52 0.80
CA ILE A 224 4.51 -24.88 0.21
C ILE A 224 3.54 -24.89 -0.96
N CYS A 225 2.35 -24.28 -0.82
CA CYS A 225 1.36 -24.21 -1.90
C CYS A 225 1.87 -23.46 -3.14
N LEU A 226 2.67 -22.40 -2.97
CA LEU A 226 3.28 -21.65 -4.09
C LEU A 226 4.32 -22.46 -4.87
N ARG A 227 5.02 -23.41 -4.23
CA ARG A 227 5.97 -24.29 -4.92
C ARG A 227 5.26 -25.36 -5.75
N THR A 228 4.13 -25.87 -5.26
CA THR A 228 3.38 -26.94 -5.94
C THR A 228 2.58 -26.49 -7.15
N THR A 229 2.29 -25.19 -7.29
CA THR A 229 1.52 -24.66 -8.45
C THR A 229 2.39 -24.31 -9.66
N SER A 230 3.72 -24.45 -9.55
CA SER A 230 4.66 -24.19 -10.65
C SER A 230 5.01 -25.45 -11.47
N ASP A 231 4.49 -26.62 -11.07
CA ASP A 231 4.61 -27.90 -11.79
C ASP A 231 3.29 -28.26 -12.48
N VAL A 232 2.87 -27.47 -13.49
CA VAL A 232 1.84 -27.85 -14.49
C VAL A 232 2.18 -27.24 -15.84
#